data_AF-A0A2E2QAF0-F1
#
_entry.id   AF-A0A2E2QAF0-F1
#
_cell.length_a   1.000
_cell.length_b   1.000
_cell.length_c   1.000
_cell.angle_alpha   90.00
_cell.angle_beta   90.00
_cell.angle_gamma   90.00
#
_symmetry.space_group_name_H-M   'P 1'
#
loop_
_entity.id
_entity.type
_entity.pdbx_description
1 polymer ?
#
loop_
_entity_poly.entity_id
_entity_poly.type
_entity_poly.pdbx_seq_one_letter_code
_entity_poly.pdbx_strand_id
1 'polypeptide(L)'
;MMMKNILNTFVMVSTVLLMAACSNYSKPFERRVNLSFYSYNAADALISQSSDMVDYDTPIVVATLSNVNKLDTSSPLGRSFSDQMMTRFVEEGFENVSEIRLRRSLYLRESSKAASGEFLLSRDARAIAEARDAGAAVVGTYAVGGNEVLVSTRLIEVATGKVLSASDVRIPMNSHIEELLDDDADFRNDGRIFSSSQPS
;
A
#
# COMPACT_ATOMS: atom_id res chain seq x y z
N MET A 1 6.01 -3.85 -68.92
CA MET A 1 5.79 -4.97 -67.98
C MET A 1 6.88 -5.05 -66.90
N MET A 2 8.17 -4.92 -67.26
CA MET A 2 9.31 -4.95 -66.33
C MET A 2 9.28 -3.91 -65.19
N MET A 3 8.83 -2.68 -65.43
CA MET A 3 8.78 -1.60 -64.43
C MET A 3 7.77 -1.85 -63.29
N LYS A 4 6.72 -2.63 -63.55
CA LYS A 4 5.65 -2.93 -62.57
C LYS A 4 6.11 -3.98 -61.55
N ASN A 5 7.01 -4.89 -61.96
CA ASN A 5 7.58 -5.91 -61.09
C ASN A 5 8.62 -5.32 -60.13
N ILE A 6 9.38 -4.31 -60.57
CA ILE A 6 10.35 -3.57 -59.74
C ILE A 6 9.64 -2.73 -58.67
N LEU A 7 8.50 -2.14 -59.01
CA LEU A 7 7.69 -1.39 -58.06
C LEU A 7 7.08 -2.30 -56.98
N ASN A 8 6.57 -3.47 -57.38
CA ASN A 8 5.99 -4.43 -56.44
C ASN A 8 7.02 -5.03 -55.47
N THR A 9 8.26 -5.28 -55.90
CA THR A 9 9.31 -5.76 -55.00
C THR A 9 9.72 -4.70 -53.98
N PHE A 10 9.75 -3.42 -54.36
CA PHE A 10 10.06 -2.33 -53.43
C PHE A 10 8.99 -2.17 -52.34
N VAL A 11 7.71 -2.27 -52.71
CA VAL A 11 6.58 -2.21 -51.78
C VAL A 11 6.61 -3.39 -50.79
N MET A 12 6.95 -4.59 -51.27
CA MET A 12 7.00 -5.78 -50.41
C MET A 12 8.15 -5.68 -49.38
N VAL A 13 9.34 -5.22 -49.80
CA VAL A 13 10.49 -5.02 -48.91
C VAL A 13 10.20 -3.95 -47.86
N SER A 14 9.58 -2.82 -48.24
CA SER A 14 9.22 -1.77 -47.30
C SER A 14 8.23 -2.24 -46.22
N THR A 15 7.32 -3.15 -46.56
CA THR A 15 6.33 -3.68 -45.61
C THR A 15 6.97 -4.61 -44.59
N VAL A 16 7.96 -5.42 -45.00
CA VAL A 16 8.70 -6.32 -44.10
C VAL A 16 9.57 -5.53 -43.12
N LEU A 17 10.19 -4.42 -43.55
CA LEU A 17 10.99 -3.57 -42.66
C LEU A 17 10.15 -2.88 -41.56
N LEU A 18 8.88 -2.54 -41.84
CA LEU A 18 8.00 -1.90 -40.85
C LEU A 18 7.56 -2.87 -39.74
N MET A 19 7.46 -4.17 -40.01
CA MET A 19 7.08 -5.16 -38.99
C MET A 19 8.20 -5.51 -38.01
N ALA A 20 9.47 -5.44 -38.42
CA ALA A 20 10.62 -5.73 -37.54
C ALA A 20 10.87 -4.65 -36.47
N ALA A 21 10.29 -3.45 -36.63
CA ALA A 21 10.44 -2.36 -35.67
C ALA A 21 9.57 -2.55 -34.40
N CYS A 22 8.51 -3.36 -34.47
CA CYS A 22 7.61 -3.58 -33.34
C CYS A 22 8.01 -4.76 -32.44
N SER A 23 8.99 -5.60 -32.84
CA SER A 23 9.38 -6.78 -32.05
C SER A 23 10.37 -6.50 -30.93
N ASN A 24 10.95 -5.29 -30.88
CA ASN A 24 11.95 -4.89 -29.88
C ASN A 24 11.44 -3.80 -28.92
N TYR A 25 10.20 -3.91 -28.46
CA TYR A 25 9.71 -3.09 -27.34
C TYR A 25 10.20 -3.69 -26.02
N SER A 26 11.39 -3.27 -25.57
CA SER A 26 11.81 -3.50 -24.19
C SER A 26 11.10 -2.49 -23.28
N LYS A 27 10.44 -2.96 -22.22
CA LYS A 27 9.91 -2.05 -21.18
C LYS A 27 11.08 -1.19 -20.65
N PRO A 28 10.89 0.13 -20.48
CA PRO A 28 11.94 0.99 -19.94
C PRO A 28 12.38 0.48 -18.56
N PHE A 29 13.67 0.59 -18.26
CA PHE A 29 14.23 0.22 -16.96
C PHE A 29 13.60 1.08 -15.86
N GLU A 30 12.68 0.51 -15.10
CA GLU A 30 12.09 1.18 -13.95
C GLU A 30 13.06 1.17 -12.76
N ARG A 31 13.14 2.30 -12.05
CA ARG A 31 13.92 2.40 -10.82
C ARG A 31 13.35 1.42 -9.80
N ARG A 32 14.20 0.55 -9.24
CA ARG A 32 13.80 -0.34 -8.14
C ARG A 32 13.44 0.50 -6.92
N VAL A 33 12.21 0.34 -6.44
CA VAL A 33 11.73 0.94 -5.19
C VAL A 33 11.86 -0.11 -4.10
N ASN A 34 12.54 0.25 -3.00
CA ASN A 34 12.64 -0.59 -1.82
C ASN A 34 11.61 -0.12 -0.78
N LEU A 35 10.50 -0.86 -0.65
CA LEU A 35 9.42 -0.49 0.27
C LEU A 35 9.90 -0.46 1.73
N SER A 36 10.73 -1.43 2.12
CA SER A 36 11.29 -1.54 3.47
C SER A 36 12.09 -0.31 3.87
N PHE A 37 12.79 0.34 2.93
CA PHE A 37 13.48 1.58 3.21
C PHE A 37 12.50 2.67 3.68
N TYR A 38 11.35 2.83 3.03
CA TYR A 38 10.39 3.87 3.39
C TYR A 38 9.63 3.56 4.69
N SER A 39 9.24 2.30 4.89
CA SER A 39 8.53 1.88 6.11
C SER A 39 9.45 1.89 7.33
N TYR A 40 10.71 1.50 7.20
CA TYR A 40 11.66 1.51 8.32
C TYR A 40 12.02 2.95 8.70
N ASN A 41 12.29 3.82 7.72
CA ASN A 41 12.53 5.24 8.01
C ASN A 41 11.31 5.90 8.68
N ALA A 42 10.10 5.54 8.27
CA ALA A 42 8.89 6.04 8.92
C ALA A 42 8.78 5.56 10.37
N ALA A 43 9.07 4.28 10.65
CA ALA A 43 9.09 3.75 12.01
C ALA A 43 10.19 4.38 12.87
N ASP A 44 11.42 4.49 12.34
CA ASP A 44 12.56 5.13 13.03
C ASP A 44 12.25 6.58 13.38
N ALA A 45 11.58 7.31 12.49
CA ALA A 45 11.11 8.66 12.76
C ALA A 45 10.09 8.68 13.91
N LEU A 46 9.14 7.74 13.96
CA LEU A 46 8.19 7.67 15.07
C LEU A 46 8.88 7.37 16.39
N ILE A 47 9.78 6.39 16.41
CA ILE A 47 10.51 5.92 17.60
C ILE A 47 11.42 7.02 18.16
N SER A 48 12.23 7.64 17.31
CA SER A 48 13.18 8.69 17.72
C SER A 48 12.48 9.93 18.28
N GLN A 49 11.31 10.29 17.75
CA GLN A 49 10.54 11.43 18.25
C GLN A 49 9.78 11.13 19.55
N SER A 50 9.54 9.85 19.86
CA SER A 50 8.76 9.43 21.03
C SER A 50 9.58 8.76 22.13
N SER A 51 10.92 8.75 22.04
CA SER A 51 11.79 7.99 22.95
C SER A 51 11.61 8.34 24.44
N ASP A 52 11.30 9.60 24.74
CA ASP A 52 11.12 10.08 26.12
C ASP A 52 9.67 9.94 26.61
N MET A 53 8.76 9.47 25.74
CA MET A 53 7.32 9.42 25.99
C MET A 53 6.76 7.99 25.97
N VAL A 54 7.50 7.03 25.40
CA VAL A 54 7.05 5.66 25.20
C VAL A 54 8.16 4.71 25.62
N ASP A 55 7.93 3.99 26.72
CA ASP A 55 8.84 2.96 27.21
C ASP A 55 8.79 1.70 26.33
N TYR A 56 9.88 0.93 26.27
CA TYR A 56 9.99 -0.27 25.43
C TYR A 56 9.03 -1.40 25.79
N ASP A 57 8.54 -1.44 27.03
CA ASP A 57 7.53 -2.41 27.50
C ASP A 57 6.09 -1.95 27.22
N THR A 58 5.89 -0.71 26.76
CA THR A 58 4.58 -0.17 26.40
C THR A 58 3.95 -1.05 25.33
N PRO A 59 2.73 -1.59 25.53
CA PRO A 59 2.05 -2.33 24.47
C PRO A 59 1.69 -1.41 23.31
N ILE A 60 2.25 -1.69 22.13
CA ILE A 60 2.04 -0.97 20.89
C ILE A 60 1.21 -1.82 19.95
N VAL A 61 0.16 -1.21 19.40
CA VAL A 61 -0.61 -1.80 18.31
C VAL A 61 -0.31 -1.09 17.00
N VAL A 62 -0.17 -1.84 15.91
CA VAL A 62 0.01 -1.28 14.57
C VAL A 62 -1.24 -1.56 13.75
N ALA A 63 -1.93 -0.49 13.35
CA ALA A 63 -3.12 -0.59 12.51
C ALA A 63 -2.74 -0.61 11.02
N THR A 64 -3.48 -1.38 10.23
CA THR A 64 -3.28 -1.41 8.77
C THR A 64 -3.51 -0.02 8.14
N LEU A 65 -2.52 0.48 7.40
CA LEU A 65 -2.65 1.73 6.66
C LEU A 65 -3.78 1.65 5.62
N SER A 66 -4.60 2.70 5.60
CA SER A 66 -5.78 2.79 4.74
C SER A 66 -5.63 3.85 3.65
N ASN A 67 -6.29 3.65 2.52
CA ASN A 67 -6.35 4.68 1.48
C ASN A 67 -7.09 5.93 1.99
N VAL A 68 -6.60 7.14 1.74
CA VAL A 68 -7.28 8.40 2.13
C VAL A 68 -8.62 8.60 1.42
N ASN A 69 -8.82 7.98 0.25
CA ASN A 69 -10.05 8.07 -0.53
C ASN A 69 -11.01 6.90 -0.24
N LYS A 70 -10.52 5.79 0.31
CA LYS A 70 -11.31 4.58 0.62
C LYS A 70 -10.91 4.06 2.00
N LEU A 71 -11.54 4.64 3.02
CA LEU A 71 -11.08 4.50 4.41
C LEU A 71 -11.32 3.10 5.01
N ASP A 72 -12.23 2.34 4.42
CA ASP A 72 -12.62 1.00 4.86
C ASP A 72 -11.93 -0.12 4.07
N THR A 73 -10.98 0.22 3.20
CA THR A 73 -10.21 -0.73 2.39
C THR A 73 -8.71 -0.53 2.59
N SER A 74 -7.98 -1.64 2.73
CA SER A 74 -6.52 -1.68 2.68
C SER A 74 -6.07 -2.37 1.40
N SER A 75 -4.97 -1.90 0.81
CA SER A 75 -4.30 -2.56 -0.32
C SER A 75 -3.16 -3.45 0.20
N PRO A 76 -2.58 -4.33 -0.64
CA PRO A 76 -1.32 -5.00 -0.32
C PRO A 76 -0.23 -4.03 0.15
N LEU A 77 -0.12 -2.84 -0.46
CA LEU A 77 0.81 -1.79 -0.04
C LEU A 77 0.57 -1.36 1.41
N GLY A 78 -0.68 -1.06 1.77
CA GLY A 78 -1.03 -0.66 3.13
C GLY A 78 -0.73 -1.75 4.16
N ARG A 79 -1.02 -3.01 3.84
CA ARG A 79 -0.71 -4.18 4.68
C ARG A 79 0.80 -4.35 4.86
N SER A 80 1.54 -4.48 3.75
CA SER A 80 2.99 -4.68 3.79
C SER A 80 3.74 -3.54 4.45
N PHE A 81 3.33 -2.29 4.24
CA PHE A 81 3.97 -1.15 4.91
C PHE A 81 3.77 -1.20 6.43
N SER A 82 2.56 -1.56 6.89
CA SER A 82 2.25 -1.71 8.32
C SER A 82 3.04 -2.86 8.96
N ASP A 83 3.11 -4.01 8.28
CA ASP A 83 3.86 -5.18 8.74
C ASP A 83 5.36 -4.88 8.84
N GLN A 84 5.91 -4.13 7.90
CA GLN A 84 7.31 -3.71 7.93
C GLN A 84 7.57 -2.71 9.06
N MET A 85 6.65 -1.78 9.34
CA MET A 85 6.77 -0.91 10.51
C MET A 85 6.77 -1.73 11.80
N MET A 86 5.83 -2.66 11.97
CA MET A 86 5.81 -3.54 13.13
C MET A 86 7.12 -4.30 13.31
N THR A 87 7.63 -4.87 12.21
CA THR A 87 8.94 -5.54 12.20
C THR A 87 10.03 -4.62 12.73
N ARG A 88 10.06 -3.37 12.25
CA ARG A 88 11.03 -2.37 12.69
C ARG A 88 10.91 -2.00 14.17
N PHE A 89 9.69 -1.84 14.69
CA PHE A 89 9.50 -1.62 16.14
C PHE A 89 10.06 -2.79 16.97
N VAL A 90 9.84 -4.04 16.54
CA VAL A 90 10.42 -5.20 17.23
C VAL A 90 11.95 -5.23 17.11
N GLU A 91 12.51 -4.91 15.94
CA GLU A 91 13.97 -4.80 15.73
C GLU A 91 14.62 -3.75 16.66
N GLU A 92 13.91 -2.64 16.94
CA GLU A 92 14.38 -1.56 17.81
C GLU A 92 14.14 -1.85 19.32
N GLY A 93 13.62 -3.02 19.68
CA GLY A 93 13.57 -3.51 21.06
C GLY A 93 12.24 -3.35 21.79
N PHE A 94 11.16 -2.98 21.11
CA PHE A 94 9.83 -2.94 21.72
C PHE A 94 9.32 -4.37 21.98
N GLU A 95 8.93 -4.65 23.23
CA GLU A 95 8.63 -6.01 23.68
C GLU A 95 7.22 -6.47 23.30
N ASN A 96 6.28 -5.52 23.25
CA ASN A 96 4.85 -5.79 23.16
C ASN A 96 4.23 -5.14 21.90
N VAL A 97 4.63 -5.61 20.72
CA VAL A 97 4.09 -5.09 19.44
C VAL A 97 3.10 -6.08 18.83
N SER A 98 1.89 -5.62 18.48
CA SER A 98 0.84 -6.47 17.89
C SER A 98 0.07 -5.80 16.76
N GLU A 99 -0.59 -6.60 15.92
CA GLU A 99 -1.41 -6.11 14.80
C GLU A 99 -2.84 -5.83 15.23
N ILE A 100 -3.41 -4.72 14.77
CA ILE A 100 -4.86 -4.54 14.70
C ILE A 100 -5.29 -4.46 13.24
N ARG A 101 -6.00 -5.51 12.82
CA ARG A 101 -6.72 -5.52 11.55
C ARG A 101 -8.09 -4.91 11.77
N LEU A 102 -8.27 -3.66 11.34
CA LEU A 102 -9.59 -3.04 11.27
C LEU A 102 -10.47 -3.91 10.36
N ARG A 103 -11.32 -4.76 10.96
CA ARG A 103 -12.15 -5.70 10.20
C ARG A 103 -13.29 -4.95 9.53
N ARG A 104 -13.59 -5.30 8.27
CA ARG A 104 -14.75 -4.83 7.47
C ARG A 104 -16.12 -5.09 8.14
N SER A 105 -16.18 -5.79 9.26
CA SER A 105 -17.37 -6.51 9.73
C SER A 105 -17.90 -6.08 11.09
N LEU A 106 -18.21 -4.79 11.27
CA LEU A 106 -19.20 -4.37 12.28
C LEU A 106 -20.32 -3.48 11.72
N TYR A 107 -20.25 -3.05 10.46
CA TYR A 107 -21.29 -2.24 9.82
C TYR A 107 -22.44 -3.03 9.15
N LEU A 108 -22.57 -4.33 9.42
CA LEU A 108 -23.75 -5.12 9.02
C LEU A 108 -24.69 -5.46 10.19
N ARG A 109 -24.46 -4.94 11.40
CA ARG A 109 -25.38 -5.13 12.54
C ARG A 109 -26.07 -3.85 13.05
N GLU A 110 -25.65 -2.67 12.61
CA GLU A 110 -26.26 -1.39 13.01
C GLU A 110 -26.67 -0.52 11.80
N SER A 111 -26.73 -1.07 10.58
CA SER A 111 -27.25 -0.34 9.40
C SER A 111 -28.79 -0.27 9.35
N SER A 112 -29.45 -0.63 10.45
CA SER A 112 -30.90 -0.45 10.64
C SER A 112 -31.25 0.56 11.73
N LYS A 113 -30.42 1.59 12.00
CA LYS A 113 -30.87 2.90 12.51
C LYS A 113 -29.70 3.86 12.77
N ALA A 114 -29.78 5.02 12.12
CA ALA A 114 -29.13 6.33 12.39
C ALA A 114 -28.40 6.80 11.11
N ALA A 115 -29.04 7.57 10.25
CA ALA A 115 -29.32 9.01 10.39
C ALA A 115 -28.02 9.85 10.45
N SER A 116 -27.93 10.77 9.49
CA SER A 116 -26.89 11.78 9.31
C SER A 116 -26.47 12.47 10.61
N GLY A 117 -25.16 12.70 10.74
CA GLY A 117 -24.58 13.66 11.68
C GLY A 117 -23.23 13.21 12.19
N GLU A 118 -22.15 13.80 11.66
CA GLU A 118 -20.76 13.78 12.18
C GLU A 118 -20.08 12.42 12.35
N PHE A 119 -19.17 12.03 11.46
CA PHE A 119 -17.84 11.56 11.89
C PHE A 119 -17.78 10.53 13.07
N LEU A 120 -18.71 9.56 13.13
CA LEU A 120 -19.02 8.80 14.35
C LEU A 120 -17.93 7.76 14.72
N LEU A 121 -16.84 8.27 15.30
CA LEU A 121 -15.51 7.70 15.58
C LEU A 121 -14.50 7.97 14.44
N SER A 122 -13.58 8.91 14.67
CA SER A 122 -12.38 9.05 13.84
C SER A 122 -11.64 7.71 13.77
N ARG A 123 -10.85 7.47 12.72
CA ARG A 123 -10.10 6.19 12.57
C ARG A 123 -9.17 5.92 13.75
N ASP A 124 -8.57 6.98 14.28
CA ASP A 124 -7.77 6.92 15.50
C ASP A 124 -8.62 6.43 16.66
N ALA A 125 -9.85 6.92 16.81
CA ALA A 125 -10.79 6.45 17.83
C ALA A 125 -11.22 4.98 17.64
N ARG A 126 -11.35 4.48 16.40
CA ARG A 126 -11.62 3.06 16.13
C ARG A 126 -10.42 2.17 16.48
N ALA A 127 -9.22 2.59 16.09
CA ALA A 127 -7.98 1.91 16.49
C ALA A 127 -7.85 1.89 18.02
N ILE A 128 -8.07 3.04 18.69
CA ILE A 128 -8.11 3.18 20.15
C ILE A 128 -9.13 2.22 20.80
N ALA A 129 -10.33 2.11 20.22
CA ALA A 129 -11.40 1.26 20.76
C ALA A 129 -11.13 -0.24 20.60
N GLU A 130 -10.39 -0.66 19.56
CA GLU A 130 -9.95 -2.06 19.39
C GLU A 130 -8.67 -2.36 20.19
N ALA A 131 -7.89 -1.33 20.51
CA ALA A 131 -6.61 -1.39 21.22
C ALA A 131 -6.74 -1.27 22.75
N ARG A 132 -7.81 -1.81 23.35
CA ARG A 132 -8.17 -1.49 24.76
C ARG A 132 -7.10 -1.82 25.80
N ASP A 133 -6.15 -2.68 25.46
CA ASP A 133 -5.01 -3.06 26.32
C ASP A 133 -3.67 -2.45 25.83
N ALA A 134 -3.70 -1.55 24.84
CA ALA A 134 -2.52 -0.88 24.30
C ALA A 134 -2.26 0.47 25.00
N GLY A 135 -0.99 0.79 25.22
CA GLY A 135 -0.58 2.13 25.65
C GLY A 135 -0.45 3.10 24.48
N ALA A 136 -0.01 2.61 23.33
CA ALA A 136 0.13 3.42 22.11
C ALA A 136 -0.33 2.67 20.85
N ALA A 137 -0.69 3.43 19.82
CA ALA A 137 -1.08 2.89 18.53
C ALA A 137 -0.36 3.60 17.38
N VAL A 138 0.18 2.82 16.45
CA VAL A 138 0.64 3.31 15.15
C VAL A 138 -0.55 3.29 14.19
N VAL A 139 -0.89 4.46 13.68
CA VAL A 139 -2.00 4.68 12.74
C VAL A 139 -1.49 5.42 11.51
N GLY A 140 -2.20 5.31 10.39
CA GLY A 140 -1.85 6.11 9.24
C GLY A 140 -2.70 5.86 8.00
N THR A 141 -2.39 6.66 6.98
CA THR A 141 -3.08 6.64 5.70
C THR A 141 -2.11 6.81 4.56
N TYR A 142 -2.50 6.35 3.38
CA TYR A 142 -1.75 6.63 2.15
C TYR A 142 -2.65 7.26 1.08
N ALA A 143 -2.06 8.13 0.26
CA ALA A 143 -2.70 8.79 -0.87
C ALA A 143 -1.89 8.53 -2.14
N VAL A 144 -2.57 8.16 -3.22
CA VAL A 144 -1.95 8.01 -4.53
C VAL A 144 -2.07 9.35 -5.26
N GLY A 145 -0.94 9.92 -5.68
CA GLY A 145 -0.91 11.23 -6.32
C GLY A 145 0.16 11.30 -7.42
N GLY A 146 -0.27 11.56 -8.66
CA GLY A 146 0.66 11.70 -9.79
C GLY A 146 1.54 10.46 -9.97
N ASN A 147 2.84 10.61 -9.73
CA ASN A 147 3.84 9.54 -9.84
C ASN A 147 4.42 9.13 -8.47
N GLU A 148 3.68 9.32 -7.39
CA GLU A 148 4.09 8.91 -6.04
C GLU A 148 2.91 8.49 -5.16
N VAL A 149 3.25 7.78 -4.08
CA VAL A 149 2.35 7.48 -2.97
C VAL A 149 2.84 8.26 -1.75
N LEU A 150 1.97 9.10 -1.21
CA LEU A 150 2.21 9.83 0.03
C LEU A 150 1.70 8.98 1.18
N VAL A 151 2.57 8.66 2.14
CA VAL A 151 2.20 7.87 3.33
C VAL A 151 2.40 8.75 4.56
N SER A 152 1.34 8.88 5.36
CA SER A 152 1.34 9.61 6.62
C SER A 152 1.09 8.65 7.78
N THR A 153 1.99 8.61 8.74
CA THR A 153 1.90 7.75 9.93
C THR A 153 2.04 8.56 11.21
N ARG A 154 1.42 8.08 12.29
CA ARG A 154 1.44 8.70 13.62
C ARG A 154 1.51 7.63 14.68
N LEU A 155 2.26 7.89 15.74
CA LEU A 155 2.14 7.18 17.00
C LEU A 155 1.23 8.01 17.91
N ILE A 156 0.15 7.41 18.40
CA ILE A 156 -0.81 8.06 19.28
C ILE A 156 -0.84 7.37 20.64
N GLU A 157 -0.98 8.14 21.71
CA GLU A 157 -1.33 7.62 23.03
C GLU A 157 -2.79 7.17 23.01
N VAL A 158 -3.05 5.90 23.31
CA VAL A 158 -4.39 5.31 23.16
C VAL A 158 -5.38 5.92 24.16
N ALA A 159 -4.93 6.20 25.38
CA ALA A 159 -5.77 6.71 26.45
C ALA A 159 -6.34 8.11 26.16
N THR A 160 -5.58 8.97 25.46
CA THR A 160 -5.92 10.38 25.27
C THR A 160 -6.15 10.77 23.81
N GLY A 161 -5.71 9.94 22.87
CA GLY A 161 -5.64 10.26 21.44
C GLY A 161 -4.55 11.28 21.09
N LYS A 162 -3.68 11.64 22.04
CA LYS A 162 -2.58 12.58 21.79
C LYS A 162 -1.60 11.99 20.79
N VAL A 163 -1.24 12.77 19.77
CA VAL A 163 -0.14 12.42 18.85
C VAL A 163 1.19 12.58 19.58
N LEU A 164 1.93 11.48 19.71
CA LEU A 164 3.26 11.44 20.32
C LEU A 164 4.35 11.71 19.29
N SER A 165 4.20 11.17 18.09
CA SER A 165 5.11 11.40 16.96
C SER A 165 4.40 11.20 15.61
N ALA A 166 4.98 11.74 14.54
CA ALA A 166 4.45 11.65 13.19
C ALA A 166 5.56 11.52 12.14
N SER A 167 5.25 10.89 11.00
CA SER A 167 6.14 10.78 9.86
C SER A 167 5.37 10.83 8.55
N ASP A 168 5.93 11.51 7.56
CA ASP A 168 5.44 11.55 6.19
C ASP A 168 6.55 11.08 5.23
N VAL A 169 6.24 10.08 4.40
CA VAL A 169 7.17 9.58 3.37
C VAL A 169 6.54 9.60 1.99
N ARG A 170 7.37 9.78 0.96
CA ARG A 170 6.97 9.76 -0.44
C ARG A 170 7.61 8.58 -1.15
N ILE A 171 6.79 7.68 -1.66
CA ILE A 171 7.23 6.47 -2.36
C ILE A 171 7.06 6.71 -3.86
N PRO A 172 8.14 6.73 -4.66
CA PRO A 172 8.04 6.88 -6.11
C PRO A 172 7.21 5.74 -6.72
N MET A 173 6.36 6.07 -7.68
CA MET A 173 5.59 5.09 -8.43
C MET A 173 6.51 4.29 -9.36
N ASN A 174 6.32 2.97 -9.35
CA ASN A 174 6.79 2.04 -10.36
C ASN A 174 5.78 0.90 -10.49
N SER A 175 5.96 0.01 -11.46
CA SER A 175 5.05 -1.12 -11.72
C SER A 175 4.82 -2.00 -10.48
N HIS A 176 5.83 -2.17 -9.62
CA HIS A 176 5.69 -2.92 -8.39
C HIS A 176 4.81 -2.20 -7.35
N ILE A 177 4.98 -0.88 -7.18
CA ILE A 177 4.12 -0.09 -6.30
C ILE A 177 2.69 -0.03 -6.84
N GLU A 178 2.51 0.07 -8.17
CA GLU A 178 1.18 0.00 -8.81
C GLU A 178 0.47 -1.31 -8.49
N GLU A 179 1.17 -2.45 -8.62
CA GLU A 179 0.63 -3.78 -8.29
C GLU A 179 0.23 -3.87 -6.81
N LEU A 180 1.02 -3.31 -5.89
CA LEU A 180 0.69 -3.31 -4.46
C LEU A 180 -0.47 -2.36 -4.11
N LEU A 181 -0.79 -1.38 -4.96
CA LEU A 181 -1.94 -0.51 -4.73
C LEU A 181 -3.26 -1.13 -5.15
N ASP A 182 -3.22 -2.16 -6.00
CA ASP A 182 -4.41 -2.83 -6.47
C ASP A 182 -5.05 -3.64 -5.34
N ASP A 183 -6.32 -3.39 -5.08
CA ASP A 183 -7.08 -4.14 -4.07
C ASP A 183 -7.57 -5.41 -4.77
N ASP A 184 -7.05 -6.59 -4.37
CA ASP A 184 -7.37 -7.93 -4.91
C ASP A 184 -8.88 -8.32 -4.85
N ALA A 185 -9.78 -7.37 -4.67
CA ALA A 185 -11.22 -7.55 -4.81
C ALA A 185 -11.65 -7.89 -6.26
N ASP A 186 -10.87 -7.55 -7.29
CA ASP A 186 -11.22 -7.82 -8.70
C ASP A 186 -10.49 -9.03 -9.34
N PHE A 187 -9.36 -9.50 -8.80
CA PHE A 187 -8.65 -10.67 -9.33
C PHE A 187 -9.41 -12.01 -9.18
N ARG A 188 -10.50 -12.04 -8.40
CA ARG A 188 -11.32 -13.25 -8.21
C ARG A 188 -12.56 -13.32 -9.12
N ASN A 189 -12.82 -12.30 -9.95
CA ASN A 189 -14.03 -12.27 -10.79
C ASN A 189 -13.79 -12.35 -12.31
N ASP A 190 -12.55 -12.31 -12.83
CA ASP A 190 -12.29 -12.74 -14.21
C ASP A 190 -11.70 -14.16 -14.18
N GLY A 191 -12.57 -15.15 -14.36
CA GLY A 191 -12.24 -16.56 -14.48
C GLY A 191 -11.38 -16.84 -15.70
N ARG A 192 -10.10 -16.46 -15.65
CA ARG A 192 -9.14 -16.67 -16.72
C ARG A 192 -7.83 -17.29 -16.24
N ILE A 193 -7.79 -18.61 -16.44
CA ILE A 193 -6.74 -19.28 -17.21
C ILE A 193 -5.39 -19.40 -16.50
N PHE A 194 -5.32 -20.33 -15.54
CA PHE A 194 -4.18 -21.25 -15.52
C PHE A 194 -4.43 -22.33 -16.58
N SER A 195 -4.14 -22.00 -17.84
CA SER A 195 -3.91 -22.99 -18.89
C SER A 195 -2.59 -22.66 -19.57
N SER A 196 -1.56 -23.37 -19.16
CA SER A 196 -0.45 -23.70 -20.04
C SER A 196 0.10 -25.05 -19.63
N SER A 197 -0.47 -26.07 -20.27
CA SER A 197 0.18 -27.29 -20.74
C SER A 197 1.70 -27.39 -20.50
N GLN A 198 2.11 -28.42 -19.75
CA GLN A 198 3.46 -28.97 -19.86
C GLN A 198 3.60 -29.72 -21.19
N PRO A 199 4.68 -29.57 -21.95
CA PRO A 199 5.03 -30.52 -22.99
C PRO A 199 5.72 -31.74 -22.36
N SER A 200 5.34 -32.92 -22.87
CA SER A 200 5.95 -34.23 -22.65
C SER A 200 7.35 -34.32 -23.23
#